data_AF-A0A327SSX8-F1
#
_entry.id   AF-A0A327SSX8-F1
#
_cell.length_a   1.000
_cell.length_b   1.000
_cell.length_c   1.000
_cell.angle_alpha   90.00
_cell.angle_beta   90.00
_cell.angle_gamma   90.00
#
_symmetry.space_group_name_H-M   'P 1'
#
loop_
_entity.id
_entity.type
_entity.pdbx_description
1 polymer ?
#
loop_
_entity_poly.entity_id
_entity_poly.type
_entity_poly.pdbx_seq_one_letter_code
_entity_poly.pdbx_strand_id
1 'polypeptide(L)'
;MRLPAPTRARLTRLAACTASVTLAAVSTVGLASADTLTRAVGDGFGPSPMGERTVQPLVNPCPTGEPEDVCRNIGVTDGWWNGHDVKFLYTQNFFCDPGVDSGADSGCEVGEKFKNVPPGTTSEEFTDPLFIPVPLFNPAPTNLQCPAGPCVDHPMTIDLSRIAGALGASPDALKNVPVPGHDHIITHRNKDRPEWWPVYVVGVTNPDSFAKIQQGKDLATATRLAQDPNAGVTAPIPTNLFLWFQTLAGTSDDCPPDTDQPYTAPRS
;
A
#
# COMPACT_ATOMS: atom_id res chain seq x y z
N MET A 1 -13.07 -26.77 76.59
CA MET A 1 -13.79 -27.87 77.29
C MET A 1 -14.91 -28.35 76.37
N ARG A 2 -14.85 -29.63 75.96
CA ARG A 2 -15.92 -30.54 75.49
C ARG A 2 -16.97 -30.07 74.43
N LEU A 3 -16.90 -30.74 73.28
CA LEU A 3 -17.96 -31.20 72.33
C LEU A 3 -19.35 -31.47 72.97
N PRO A 4 -20.49 -31.39 72.24
CA PRO A 4 -20.83 -32.37 71.17
C PRO A 4 -21.74 -31.93 69.99
N ALA A 5 -21.79 -32.80 68.97
CA ALA A 5 -22.79 -32.87 67.88
C ALA A 5 -24.17 -33.38 68.36
N PRO A 6 -25.27 -33.21 67.59
CA PRO A 6 -25.77 -34.30 66.71
C PRO A 6 -26.47 -33.81 65.40
N THR A 7 -26.33 -34.46 64.23
CA THR A 7 -27.06 -35.62 63.65
C THR A 7 -28.49 -35.37 63.10
N ARG A 8 -28.69 -35.85 61.85
CA ARG A 8 -29.91 -36.30 61.11
C ARG A 8 -30.32 -35.38 59.94
N ALA A 9 -30.88 -35.84 58.82
CA ALA A 9 -30.93 -37.11 58.09
C ALA A 9 -31.71 -36.86 56.78
N ARG A 10 -31.30 -37.53 55.68
CA ARG A 10 -32.09 -38.03 54.52
C ARG A 10 -33.11 -37.10 53.82
N LEU A 11 -32.96 -36.98 52.50
CA LEU A 11 -33.97 -37.50 51.55
C LEU A 11 -33.41 -37.61 50.12
N THR A 12 -33.37 -38.85 49.67
CA THR A 12 -33.22 -39.32 48.30
C THR A 12 -34.39 -38.86 47.41
N ARG A 13 -34.11 -38.42 46.18
CA ARG A 13 -34.98 -38.67 45.02
C ARG A 13 -34.16 -39.16 43.84
N LEU A 14 -34.28 -40.46 43.59
CA LEU A 14 -34.13 -41.07 42.27
C LEU A 14 -35.33 -40.64 41.42
N ALA A 15 -35.07 -40.20 40.19
CA ALA A 15 -35.99 -40.34 39.08
C ALA A 15 -35.17 -40.82 37.89
N ALA A 16 -35.42 -42.07 37.50
CA ALA A 16 -34.91 -42.71 36.30
C ALA A 16 -35.97 -42.63 35.19
N CYS A 17 -35.52 -42.97 33.97
CA CYS A 17 -36.27 -43.19 32.72
C CYS A 17 -36.67 -41.89 32.01
N THR A 18 -36.25 -41.65 30.77
CA THR A 18 -36.43 -42.55 29.62
C THR A 18 -35.30 -42.47 28.60
N ALA A 19 -34.97 -43.62 28.04
CA ALA A 19 -34.17 -43.76 26.84
C ALA A 19 -34.95 -43.25 25.61
N SER A 20 -34.26 -42.55 24.72
CA SER A 20 -34.64 -42.44 23.31
C SER A 20 -33.38 -42.63 22.49
N VAL A 21 -33.28 -43.82 21.89
CA VAL A 21 -32.32 -44.11 20.83
C VAL A 21 -32.92 -43.51 19.55
N THR A 22 -32.31 -42.47 19.03
CA THR A 22 -32.50 -42.01 17.65
C THR A 22 -31.17 -42.16 16.92
N LEU A 23 -31.08 -43.23 16.12
CA LEU A 23 -30.11 -43.33 15.03
C LEU A 23 -30.56 -42.36 13.94
N ALA A 24 -29.80 -41.29 13.70
CA ALA A 24 -29.92 -40.48 12.49
C ALA A 24 -28.52 -40.20 11.94
N ALA A 25 -28.39 -40.40 10.64
CA ALA A 25 -27.17 -40.54 9.90
C ALA A 25 -26.25 -39.32 9.94
N VAL A 26 -24.94 -39.61 9.89
CA VAL A 26 -23.88 -38.64 9.61
C VAL A 26 -24.06 -38.12 8.19
N SER A 27 -24.21 -36.82 8.05
CA SER A 27 -24.01 -36.08 6.80
C SER A 27 -23.37 -34.74 7.18
N THR A 28 -22.05 -34.70 7.16
CA THR A 28 -21.27 -33.47 7.27
C THR A 28 -21.43 -32.69 5.97
N VAL A 29 -22.39 -31.77 5.94
CA VAL A 29 -22.38 -30.64 5.02
C VAL A 29 -22.12 -29.42 5.88
N GLY A 30 -20.93 -28.82 5.71
CA GLY A 30 -20.54 -27.60 6.41
C GLY A 30 -21.52 -26.48 6.07
N LEU A 31 -22.29 -26.05 7.08
CA LEU A 31 -22.98 -24.77 7.05
C LEU A 31 -21.92 -23.70 7.23
N ALA A 32 -21.53 -23.07 6.12
CA ALA A 32 -20.92 -21.76 6.16
C ALA A 32 -21.95 -20.81 6.79
N SER A 33 -21.65 -20.28 7.97
CA SER A 33 -22.37 -19.15 8.53
C SER A 33 -22.22 -17.98 7.55
N ALA A 34 -23.28 -17.67 6.82
CA ALA A 34 -23.40 -16.40 6.14
C ALA A 34 -23.65 -15.34 7.23
N ASP A 35 -22.58 -14.81 7.80
CA ASP A 35 -22.67 -13.57 8.57
C ASP A 35 -23.07 -12.47 7.61
N THR A 36 -24.34 -12.09 7.69
CA THR A 36 -24.87 -10.83 7.15
C THR A 36 -24.11 -9.68 7.79
N LEU A 37 -23.03 -9.25 7.14
CA LEU A 37 -22.37 -7.99 7.43
C LEU A 37 -23.26 -6.85 6.92
N THR A 38 -24.01 -6.25 7.82
CA THR A 38 -24.35 -4.83 7.74
C THR A 38 -23.05 -4.03 7.63
N ARG A 39 -22.64 -3.74 6.39
CA ARG A 39 -21.46 -2.94 6.06
C ARG A 39 -21.74 -1.48 6.43
N ALA A 40 -21.20 -1.04 7.58
CA ALA A 40 -21.04 0.37 7.85
C ALA A 40 -20.03 0.95 6.85
N VAL A 41 -20.36 2.13 6.33
CA VAL A 41 -19.56 2.90 5.39
C VAL A 41 -18.28 3.37 6.11
N GLY A 42 -17.09 2.97 5.65
CA GLY A 42 -15.83 3.57 6.11
C GLY A 42 -14.62 2.67 6.35
N ASP A 43 -14.74 1.34 6.33
CA ASP A 43 -13.59 0.46 6.57
C ASP A 43 -13.01 -0.07 5.24
N GLY A 44 -11.83 0.43 4.87
CA GLY A 44 -11.00 -0.14 3.81
C GLY A 44 -10.68 -1.62 4.05
N PHE A 45 -10.26 -2.34 3.00
CA PHE A 45 -10.03 -3.78 3.08
C PHE A 45 -8.91 -4.14 4.07
N GLY A 46 -9.27 -4.88 5.12
CA GLY A 46 -8.39 -5.40 6.17
C GLY A 46 -9.19 -5.76 7.42
N PRO A 47 -8.74 -6.69 8.29
CA PRO A 47 -9.43 -6.97 9.55
C PRO A 47 -9.56 -5.71 10.41
N SER A 48 -10.63 -5.66 11.22
CA SER A 48 -10.99 -4.51 12.08
C SER A 48 -9.78 -3.98 12.89
N PRO A 49 -9.61 -2.64 13.00
CA PRO A 49 -8.51 -2.01 13.75
C PRO A 49 -8.54 -2.26 15.27
N MET A 50 -9.53 -3.01 15.78
CA MET A 50 -9.65 -3.42 17.18
C MET A 50 -9.11 -4.85 17.43
N GLY A 51 -8.55 -5.51 16.43
CA GLY A 51 -7.90 -6.81 16.59
C GLY A 51 -6.45 -6.68 17.03
N GLU A 52 -6.05 -7.40 18.08
CA GLU A 52 -4.69 -7.47 18.65
C GLU A 52 -3.61 -8.05 17.70
N ARG A 53 -3.88 -8.20 16.40
CA ARG A 53 -2.95 -8.89 15.48
C ARG A 53 -2.60 -8.03 14.27
N THR A 54 -1.35 -7.59 14.24
CA THR A 54 -0.62 -7.26 13.01
C THR A 54 -0.80 -8.39 12.00
N VAL A 55 -1.33 -8.07 10.82
CA VAL A 55 -1.38 -9.01 9.69
C VAL A 55 0.06 -9.31 9.30
N GLN A 56 0.51 -10.55 9.49
CA GLN A 56 1.81 -11.00 9.00
C GLN A 56 1.65 -11.49 7.56
N PRO A 57 2.15 -10.75 6.56
CA PRO A 57 2.03 -11.13 5.15
C PRO A 57 2.74 -12.46 4.84
N LEU A 58 3.72 -12.85 5.67
CA LEU A 58 4.43 -14.12 5.59
C LEU A 58 3.58 -15.35 5.98
N VAL A 59 2.52 -15.14 6.75
CA VAL A 59 1.73 -16.21 7.40
C VAL A 59 0.32 -16.31 6.82
N ASN A 60 -0.20 -15.25 6.22
CA ASN A 60 -1.56 -15.20 5.69
C ASN A 60 -1.57 -15.36 4.15
N PRO A 61 -2.61 -16.00 3.58
CA PRO A 61 -2.79 -16.06 2.13
C PRO A 61 -2.98 -14.66 1.53
N CYS A 62 -2.62 -14.49 0.26
CA CYS A 62 -2.63 -13.17 -0.41
C CYS A 62 -3.99 -12.49 -0.25
N PRO A 63 -4.06 -11.28 0.34
CA PRO A 63 -5.33 -10.61 0.66
C PRO A 63 -6.14 -10.23 -0.59
N THR A 64 -5.48 -10.15 -1.75
CA THR A 64 -6.06 -9.79 -3.06
C THR A 64 -6.46 -11.00 -3.91
N GLY A 65 -6.18 -12.23 -3.46
CA GLY A 65 -6.47 -13.47 -4.20
C GLY A 65 -5.45 -13.84 -5.27
N GLU A 66 -4.32 -13.12 -5.36
CA GLU A 66 -3.20 -13.47 -6.24
C GLU A 66 -2.54 -14.81 -5.84
N PRO A 67 -1.85 -15.50 -6.77
CA PRO A 67 -1.02 -16.66 -6.44
C PRO A 67 0.05 -16.34 -5.39
N GLU A 68 0.30 -17.29 -4.47
CA GLU A 68 1.23 -17.07 -3.35
C GLU A 68 2.67 -16.78 -3.79
N ASP A 69 3.12 -17.34 -4.91
CA ASP A 69 4.44 -17.08 -5.49
C ASP A 69 4.59 -15.66 -6.06
N VAL A 70 3.49 -14.97 -6.31
CA VAL A 70 3.45 -13.58 -6.79
C VAL A 70 3.38 -12.59 -5.61
N CYS A 71 2.65 -12.92 -4.53
CA CYS A 71 2.53 -12.03 -3.36
C CYS A 71 3.58 -12.28 -2.25
N ARG A 72 4.34 -13.38 -2.30
CA ARG A 72 5.42 -13.63 -1.32
C ARG A 72 6.77 -13.03 -1.73
N ASN A 73 6.83 -12.20 -2.77
CA ASN A 73 7.99 -11.35 -3.02
C ASN A 73 8.03 -10.28 -1.92
N ILE A 74 8.95 -10.44 -0.98
CA ILE A 74 9.02 -9.56 0.19
C ILE A 74 10.35 -8.83 0.13
N GLY A 75 10.25 -7.51 0.17
CA GLY A 75 11.41 -6.66 0.33
C GLY A 75 11.00 -5.34 0.92
N VAL A 76 12.02 -4.52 1.17
CA VAL A 76 11.84 -3.21 1.75
C VAL A 76 12.56 -2.17 0.91
N THR A 77 11.97 -0.99 0.82
CA THR A 77 12.65 0.22 0.37
C THR A 77 12.65 1.24 1.49
N ASP A 78 13.51 2.24 1.36
CA ASP A 78 13.38 3.49 2.08
C ASP A 78 12.26 4.34 1.47
N GLY A 79 11.69 5.20 2.30
CA GLY A 79 10.70 6.20 1.90
C GLY A 79 10.75 7.40 2.83
N TRP A 80 10.03 8.46 2.47
CA TRP A 80 9.92 9.65 3.30
C TRP A 80 8.48 9.95 3.69
N TRP A 81 8.30 10.35 4.94
CA TRP A 81 7.05 10.85 5.46
C TRP A 81 7.32 12.00 6.44
N ASN A 82 6.73 13.16 6.17
CA ASN A 82 6.77 14.33 7.06
C ASN A 82 8.19 14.74 7.52
N GLY A 83 9.19 14.70 6.64
CA GLY A 83 10.57 15.05 6.98
C GLY A 83 11.41 13.91 7.55
N HIS A 84 10.84 12.72 7.72
CA HIS A 84 11.50 11.56 8.34
C HIS A 84 11.69 10.41 7.35
N ASP A 85 12.72 9.60 7.59
CA ASP A 85 12.88 8.32 6.91
C ASP A 85 11.89 7.29 7.48
N VAL A 86 11.25 6.55 6.60
CA VAL A 86 10.39 5.41 6.91
C VAL A 86 10.79 4.23 6.03
N LYS A 87 10.31 3.04 6.35
CA LYS A 87 10.49 1.86 5.51
C LYS A 87 9.16 1.46 4.89
N PHE A 88 9.19 1.04 3.63
CA PHE A 88 8.04 0.45 2.97
C PHE A 88 8.25 -1.05 2.85
N LEU A 89 7.29 -1.82 3.33
CA LEU A 89 7.30 -3.27 3.22
C LEU A 89 6.38 -3.69 2.09
N TYR A 90 6.99 -4.23 1.04
CA TYR A 90 6.30 -4.74 -0.14
C TYR A 90 6.01 -6.22 0.06
N THR A 91 4.79 -6.59 -0.33
CA THR A 91 4.22 -7.93 -0.10
C THR A 91 3.29 -8.32 -1.26
N GLN A 92 3.38 -7.59 -2.36
CA GLN A 92 2.63 -7.85 -3.57
C GLN A 92 3.23 -7.01 -4.69
N ASN A 93 3.29 -7.62 -5.87
CA ASN A 93 3.76 -6.95 -7.07
C ASN A 93 2.89 -5.72 -7.43
N PHE A 94 3.44 -4.81 -8.21
CA PHE A 94 2.73 -3.63 -8.72
C PHE A 94 1.48 -3.99 -9.54
N PHE A 95 0.59 -3.01 -9.69
CA PHE A 95 -0.55 -3.07 -10.60
C PHE A 95 -0.51 -1.89 -11.57
N CYS A 96 -0.73 -2.15 -12.84
CA CYS A 96 -0.91 -1.12 -13.86
C CYS A 96 -2.29 -1.29 -14.49
N ASP A 97 -3.08 -0.21 -14.48
CA ASP A 97 -4.46 -0.26 -14.96
C ASP A 97 -4.50 -0.54 -16.47
N PRO A 98 -5.07 -1.69 -16.90
CA PRO A 98 -5.15 -2.06 -18.31
C PRO A 98 -6.14 -1.18 -19.10
N GLY A 99 -6.90 -0.30 -18.44
CA GLY A 99 -7.72 0.72 -19.09
C GLY A 99 -6.91 1.87 -19.68
N VAL A 100 -5.62 1.97 -19.39
CA VAL A 100 -4.71 2.98 -19.94
C VAL A 100 -3.74 2.30 -20.92
N ASP A 101 -3.70 2.81 -22.16
CA ASP A 101 -2.79 2.30 -23.18
C ASP A 101 -1.33 2.63 -22.81
N SER A 102 -0.49 1.59 -22.79
CA SER A 102 0.95 1.66 -22.57
C SER A 102 1.68 0.86 -23.65
N GLY A 103 2.80 1.40 -24.12
CA GLY A 103 3.76 0.72 -24.99
C GLY A 103 4.84 -0.08 -24.25
N ALA A 104 4.83 -0.09 -22.92
CA ALA A 104 5.83 -0.79 -22.11
C ALA A 104 5.45 -2.25 -21.85
N ASP A 105 6.45 -3.11 -21.72
CA ASP A 105 6.24 -4.54 -21.43
C ASP A 105 5.51 -4.78 -20.09
N SER A 106 5.64 -3.84 -19.14
CA SER A 106 4.94 -3.86 -17.86
C SER A 106 3.46 -3.44 -17.94
N GLY A 107 3.03 -2.81 -19.03
CA GLY A 107 1.73 -2.16 -19.15
C GLY A 107 1.61 -0.83 -18.38
N CYS A 108 2.69 -0.35 -17.77
CA CYS A 108 2.69 0.87 -16.96
C CYS A 108 3.04 2.11 -17.79
N GLU A 109 2.49 3.27 -17.44
CA GLU A 109 2.60 4.51 -18.21
C GLU A 109 2.62 5.75 -17.30
N VAL A 110 3.34 6.79 -17.73
CA VAL A 110 3.39 8.11 -17.07
C VAL A 110 2.84 9.18 -18.00
N GLY A 111 1.70 9.75 -17.62
CA GLY A 111 1.06 10.84 -18.35
C GLY A 111 -0.46 10.76 -18.39
N GLU A 112 -1.05 9.57 -18.24
CA GLU A 112 -2.49 9.37 -18.10
C GLU A 112 -2.84 8.79 -16.72
N LYS A 113 -3.90 9.31 -16.12
CA LYS A 113 -4.42 8.78 -14.85
C LYS A 113 -5.14 7.45 -15.09
N PHE A 114 -4.98 6.49 -14.19
CA PHE A 114 -5.79 5.28 -14.16
C PHE A 114 -7.30 5.56 -14.25
N LYS A 115 -8.03 4.64 -14.86
CA LYS A 115 -9.49 4.57 -14.99
C LYS A 115 -10.10 3.53 -14.05
N ASN A 116 -9.35 2.48 -13.72
CA ASN A 116 -9.73 1.44 -12.77
C ASN A 116 -8.73 1.37 -11.63
N VAL A 117 -9.24 1.06 -10.43
CA VAL A 117 -8.39 0.76 -9.26
C VAL A 117 -8.01 -0.73 -9.24
N PRO A 118 -6.93 -1.12 -8.55
CA PRO A 118 -6.50 -2.51 -8.47
C PRO A 118 -7.55 -3.43 -7.83
N PRO A 119 -7.49 -4.75 -8.11
CA PRO A 119 -8.34 -5.74 -7.44
C PRO A 119 -8.29 -5.61 -5.92
N GLY A 120 -9.46 -5.75 -5.29
CA GLY A 120 -9.60 -5.58 -3.84
C GLY A 120 -9.73 -4.12 -3.39
N THR A 121 -9.71 -3.14 -4.29
CA THR A 121 -10.00 -1.73 -3.97
C THR A 121 -11.38 -1.35 -4.51
N THR A 122 -12.23 -0.71 -3.70
CA THR A 122 -13.58 -0.32 -4.11
C THR A 122 -13.64 0.99 -4.90
N SER A 123 -12.73 1.92 -4.63
CA SER A 123 -12.64 3.24 -5.26
C SER A 123 -11.33 3.92 -4.87
N GLU A 124 -10.92 4.94 -5.63
CA GLU A 124 -9.70 5.74 -5.39
C GLU A 124 -9.70 6.42 -4.00
N GLU A 125 -10.88 6.71 -3.43
CA GLU A 125 -10.98 7.32 -2.09
C GLU A 125 -10.44 6.44 -0.96
N PHE A 126 -10.21 5.16 -1.22
CA PHE A 126 -9.60 4.20 -0.29
C PHE A 126 -8.11 3.95 -0.60
N THR A 127 -7.46 4.90 -1.27
CA THR A 127 -6.04 4.85 -1.62
C THR A 127 -5.36 6.16 -1.24
N ASP A 128 -4.16 6.06 -0.69
CA ASP A 128 -3.31 7.20 -0.40
C ASP A 128 -2.19 7.37 -1.46
N PRO A 129 -1.87 8.61 -1.89
CA PRO A 129 -0.93 8.82 -2.99
C PRO A 129 0.53 8.59 -2.58
N LEU A 130 1.29 7.99 -3.50
CA LEU A 130 2.74 7.94 -3.48
C LEU A 130 3.29 8.92 -4.52
N PHE A 131 4.22 9.78 -4.11
CA PHE A 131 4.93 10.70 -5.01
C PHE A 131 6.36 10.23 -5.19
N ILE A 132 6.82 10.16 -6.44
CA ILE A 132 8.18 9.74 -6.76
C ILE A 132 8.98 10.86 -7.44
N PRO A 133 9.87 11.56 -6.69
CA PRO A 133 10.85 12.44 -7.31
C PRO A 133 11.81 11.67 -8.19
N VAL A 134 11.85 12.01 -9.49
CA VAL A 134 12.73 11.40 -10.49
C VAL A 134 13.79 12.42 -10.92
N PRO A 135 15.09 12.19 -10.67
CA PRO A 135 16.16 13.03 -11.17
C PRO A 135 16.34 12.82 -12.68
N LEU A 136 15.97 13.82 -13.47
CA LEU A 136 16.06 13.89 -14.93
C LEU A 136 17.26 14.74 -15.37
N PHE A 137 18.41 14.54 -14.71
CA PHE A 137 19.67 15.21 -15.01
C PHE A 137 20.84 14.22 -14.90
N ASN A 138 21.98 14.59 -15.49
CA ASN A 138 23.18 13.75 -15.50
C ASN A 138 24.38 14.52 -14.89
N PRO A 139 25.16 13.90 -13.99
CA PRO A 139 24.95 12.58 -13.40
C PRO A 139 23.74 12.55 -12.45
N ALA A 140 22.96 11.47 -12.52
CA ALA A 140 21.91 11.23 -11.54
C ALA A 140 22.54 10.87 -10.17
N PRO A 141 21.87 11.19 -9.04
CA PRO A 141 22.35 10.80 -7.72
C PRO A 141 22.46 9.28 -7.57
N THR A 142 23.47 8.81 -6.83
CA THR A 142 23.69 7.37 -6.61
C THR A 142 23.01 6.85 -5.34
N ASN A 143 22.46 7.74 -4.52
CA ASN A 143 21.86 7.46 -3.21
C ASN A 143 20.32 7.44 -3.26
N LEU A 144 19.75 7.03 -4.39
CA LEU A 144 18.30 6.93 -4.56
C LEU A 144 17.74 5.71 -3.82
N GLN A 145 16.54 5.84 -3.26
CA GLN A 145 15.85 4.75 -2.57
C GLN A 145 15.55 3.58 -3.50
N CYS A 146 15.15 3.87 -4.73
CA CYS A 146 15.13 2.91 -5.84
C CYS A 146 16.10 3.37 -6.93
N PRO A 147 17.14 2.57 -7.26
CA PRO A 147 18.00 2.85 -8.41
C PRO A 147 17.24 2.61 -9.73
N ALA A 148 17.80 3.06 -10.85
CA ALA A 148 17.25 2.74 -12.16
C ALA A 148 17.33 1.22 -12.42
N GLY A 149 16.23 0.63 -12.90
CA GLY A 149 16.12 -0.82 -13.11
C GLY A 149 15.48 -1.57 -11.93
N PRO A 150 16.01 -2.74 -11.51
CA PRO A 150 15.35 -3.58 -10.51
C PRO A 150 15.21 -2.89 -9.15
N CYS A 151 13.96 -2.69 -8.71
CA CYS A 151 13.57 -2.38 -7.34
C CYS A 151 12.46 -3.36 -6.92
N VAL A 152 12.34 -3.67 -5.63
CA VAL A 152 11.37 -4.66 -5.13
C VAL A 152 9.94 -4.30 -5.56
N ASP A 153 9.22 -5.24 -6.19
CA ASP A 153 7.82 -5.08 -6.61
C ASP A 153 7.53 -3.84 -7.48
N HIS A 154 8.56 -3.36 -8.19
CA HIS A 154 8.42 -2.30 -9.19
C HIS A 154 8.36 -2.87 -10.61
N PRO A 155 7.72 -2.16 -11.55
CA PRO A 155 7.85 -2.50 -12.95
C PRO A 155 9.31 -2.36 -13.40
N MET A 156 9.74 -3.22 -14.32
CA MET A 156 11.08 -3.16 -14.89
C MET A 156 11.17 -2.13 -16.02
N THR A 157 10.05 -1.86 -16.68
CA THR A 157 9.94 -0.89 -17.77
C THR A 157 8.73 0.02 -17.60
N ILE A 158 8.73 1.17 -18.26
CA ILE A 158 7.67 2.17 -18.20
C ILE A 158 7.53 2.88 -19.56
N ASP A 159 6.31 3.27 -19.90
CA ASP A 159 6.03 4.11 -21.06
C ASP A 159 6.02 5.57 -20.64
N LEU A 160 6.94 6.37 -21.18
CA LEU A 160 7.04 7.82 -20.97
C LEU A 160 6.66 8.62 -22.23
N SER A 161 6.07 7.96 -23.23
CA SER A 161 5.83 8.53 -24.55
C SER A 161 4.86 9.72 -24.52
N ARG A 162 3.92 9.79 -23.55
CA ARG A 162 3.02 10.94 -23.39
C ARG A 162 3.71 12.20 -22.87
N ILE A 163 4.80 12.04 -22.11
CA ILE A 163 5.61 13.14 -21.61
C ILE A 163 6.85 13.42 -22.47
N ALA A 164 6.98 12.78 -23.63
CA ALA A 164 8.15 12.88 -24.50
C ALA A 164 8.50 14.33 -24.90
N GLY A 165 7.48 15.16 -25.14
CA GLY A 165 7.67 16.59 -25.44
C GLY A 165 8.33 17.36 -24.29
N ALA A 166 7.97 17.04 -23.04
CA ALA A 166 8.59 17.62 -21.84
C ALA A 166 10.02 17.11 -21.64
N LEU A 167 10.31 15.89 -22.09
CA LEU A 167 11.64 15.26 -22.00
C LEU A 167 12.55 15.59 -23.20
N GLY A 168 12.06 16.30 -24.22
CA GLY A 168 12.83 16.63 -25.42
C GLY A 168 13.20 15.40 -26.27
N ALA A 169 12.40 14.33 -26.19
CA ALA A 169 12.61 13.08 -26.92
C ALA A 169 11.44 12.76 -27.86
N SER A 170 11.64 11.83 -28.79
CA SER A 170 10.52 11.31 -29.57
C SER A 170 9.69 10.33 -28.73
N PRO A 171 8.35 10.29 -28.90
CA PRO A 171 7.49 9.33 -28.20
C PRO A 171 7.95 7.88 -28.40
N ASP A 172 8.34 7.51 -29.62
CA ASP A 172 8.79 6.15 -29.94
C ASP A 172 10.03 5.71 -29.15
N ALA A 173 10.94 6.64 -28.83
CA ALA A 173 12.14 6.33 -28.04
C ALA A 173 11.82 6.08 -26.56
N LEU A 174 10.61 6.42 -26.12
CA LEU A 174 10.19 6.41 -24.73
C LEU A 174 9.07 5.41 -24.41
N LYS A 175 8.60 4.63 -25.40
CA LYS A 175 7.50 3.69 -25.25
C LYS A 175 7.77 2.53 -24.27
N ASN A 176 9.02 2.08 -24.18
CA ASN A 176 9.42 0.97 -23.32
C ASN A 176 10.84 1.20 -22.85
N VAL A 177 10.99 1.99 -21.79
CA VAL A 177 12.30 2.32 -21.21
C VAL A 177 12.44 1.72 -19.82
N PRO A 178 13.65 1.42 -19.33
CA PRO A 178 13.86 1.05 -17.94
C PRO A 178 13.27 2.11 -17.00
N VAL A 179 12.66 1.67 -15.91
CA VAL A 179 12.18 2.60 -14.87
C VAL A 179 13.35 3.44 -14.36
N PRO A 180 13.25 4.79 -14.43
CA PRO A 180 14.27 5.68 -13.90
C PRO A 180 14.41 5.51 -12.39
N GLY A 181 15.62 5.74 -11.86
CA GLY A 181 15.82 5.79 -10.42
C GLY A 181 15.00 6.92 -9.80
N HIS A 182 14.55 6.75 -8.56
CA HIS A 182 13.68 7.70 -7.87
C HIS A 182 13.71 7.51 -6.35
N ASP A 183 13.22 8.53 -5.66
CA ASP A 183 12.88 8.47 -4.25
C ASP A 183 11.35 8.41 -4.07
N HIS A 184 10.89 8.20 -2.84
CA HIS A 184 9.49 8.04 -2.47
C HIS A 184 9.09 9.02 -1.37
N ILE A 185 7.94 9.67 -1.56
CA ILE A 185 7.30 10.54 -0.60
C ILE A 185 5.84 10.11 -0.45
N ILE A 186 5.41 9.89 0.79
CA ILE A 186 4.00 9.69 1.16
C ILE A 186 3.54 10.84 2.05
N THR A 187 2.23 11.11 2.04
CA THR A 187 1.60 12.12 2.92
C THR A 187 0.75 11.52 4.03
N HIS A 188 0.44 10.23 3.91
CA HIS A 188 -0.36 9.45 4.85
C HIS A 188 0.39 8.17 5.18
N ARG A 189 0.08 7.55 6.32
CA ARG A 189 0.61 6.23 6.68
C ARG A 189 -0.44 5.13 6.67
N ASN A 190 -1.71 5.50 6.53
CA ASN A 190 -2.87 4.61 6.67
C ASN A 190 -2.79 3.69 7.88
N LYS A 191 -2.37 4.28 9.02
CA LYS A 191 -2.18 3.55 10.28
C LYS A 191 -1.26 2.33 10.13
N ASP A 192 -0.25 2.43 9.27
CA ASP A 192 0.74 1.39 8.96
C ASP A 192 0.13 0.11 8.36
N ARG A 193 -1.05 0.22 7.72
CA ARG A 193 -1.70 -0.90 7.04
C ARG A 193 -1.26 -0.98 5.57
N PRO A 194 -1.25 -2.18 4.98
CA PRO A 194 -0.98 -2.32 3.56
C PRO A 194 -2.16 -1.81 2.74
N GLU A 195 -1.85 -1.11 1.66
CA GLU A 195 -2.82 -0.67 0.66
C GLU A 195 -2.17 -0.54 -0.72
N TRP A 196 -2.99 -0.21 -1.72
CA TRP A 196 -2.54 0.22 -3.02
C TRP A 196 -2.31 1.73 -3.06
N TRP A 197 -1.10 2.14 -3.41
CA TRP A 197 -0.68 3.53 -3.49
C TRP A 197 -0.61 3.98 -4.95
N PRO A 198 -1.55 4.82 -5.46
CA PRO A 198 -1.43 5.40 -6.79
C PRO A 198 -0.16 6.24 -6.88
N VAL A 199 0.63 5.99 -7.93
CA VAL A 199 1.93 6.62 -8.12
C VAL A 199 1.78 7.91 -8.92
N TYR A 200 2.42 8.97 -8.44
CA TYR A 200 2.55 10.24 -9.14
C TYR A 200 4.03 10.60 -9.30
N VAL A 201 4.42 10.91 -10.54
CA VAL A 201 5.80 11.27 -10.87
C VAL A 201 6.02 12.76 -10.62
N VAL A 202 7.11 13.10 -9.93
CA VAL A 202 7.62 14.47 -9.83
C VAL A 202 8.95 14.52 -10.57
N GLY A 203 8.95 15.01 -11.82
CA GLY A 203 10.15 15.14 -12.63
C GLY A 203 11.02 16.29 -12.13
N VAL A 204 12.32 16.06 -11.97
CA VAL A 204 13.26 17.07 -11.46
C VAL A 204 14.48 17.18 -12.36
N THR A 205 14.65 18.30 -13.06
CA THR A 205 15.78 18.55 -13.96
C THR A 205 16.88 19.41 -13.33
N ASN A 206 16.60 20.08 -12.21
CA ASN A 206 17.58 20.89 -11.48
C ASN A 206 18.17 20.09 -10.30
N PRO A 207 19.50 19.84 -10.29
CA PRO A 207 20.16 19.11 -9.20
C PRO A 207 19.98 19.75 -7.83
N ASP A 208 19.99 21.09 -7.72
CA ASP A 208 19.84 21.80 -6.46
C ASP A 208 18.42 21.65 -5.90
N SER A 209 17.43 21.62 -6.78
CA SER A 209 16.04 21.36 -6.39
C SER A 209 15.86 19.92 -5.92
N PHE A 210 16.49 18.95 -6.58
CA PHE A 210 16.46 17.56 -6.14
C PHE A 210 17.11 17.39 -4.77
N ALA A 211 18.26 18.01 -4.54
CA ALA A 211 18.93 18.01 -3.24
C ALA A 211 18.05 18.63 -2.14
N LYS A 212 17.32 19.71 -2.43
CA LYS A 212 16.35 20.29 -1.49
C LYS A 212 15.20 19.33 -1.17
N ILE A 213 14.70 18.58 -2.16
CA ILE A 213 13.68 17.55 -1.94
C ILE A 213 14.22 16.43 -1.06
N GLN A 214 15.43 15.93 -1.32
CA GLN A 214 16.10 14.91 -0.48
C GLN A 214 16.34 15.41 0.95
N GLN A 215 16.64 16.69 1.12
CA GLN A 215 16.82 17.29 2.44
C GLN A 215 15.49 17.48 3.17
N GLY A 216 14.44 17.93 2.46
CA GLY A 216 13.13 18.20 3.01
C GLY A 216 12.34 16.94 3.36
N LYS A 217 12.48 15.87 2.57
CA LYS A 217 11.80 14.58 2.78
C LYS A 217 10.28 14.73 2.94
N ASP A 218 9.70 15.67 2.22
CA ASP A 218 8.28 16.01 2.30
C ASP A 218 7.72 16.50 0.94
N LEU A 219 6.41 16.32 0.76
CA LEU A 219 5.71 16.78 -0.45
C LEU A 219 5.63 18.31 -0.52
N ALA A 220 5.62 18.98 0.64
CA ALA A 220 5.52 20.44 0.71
C ALA A 220 6.70 21.13 0.00
N THR A 221 7.90 20.58 0.14
CA THR A 221 9.12 21.06 -0.50
C THR A 221 9.05 20.86 -2.01
N ALA A 222 8.70 19.66 -2.48
CA ALA A 222 8.52 19.39 -3.90
C ALA A 222 7.44 20.30 -4.53
N THR A 223 6.31 20.47 -3.85
CA THR A 223 5.20 21.32 -4.29
C THR A 223 5.60 22.79 -4.39
N ARG A 224 6.32 23.32 -3.39
CA ARG A 224 6.83 24.70 -3.41
C ARG A 224 7.81 24.90 -4.57
N LEU A 225 8.67 23.93 -4.84
CA LEU A 225 9.61 24.03 -5.96
C LEU A 225 8.88 23.95 -7.31
N ALA A 226 7.85 23.11 -7.43
CA ALA A 226 7.04 23.01 -8.65
C ALA A 226 6.31 24.32 -9.02
N GLN A 227 6.11 25.24 -8.07
CA GLN A 227 5.52 26.56 -8.31
C GLN A 227 6.53 27.57 -8.88
N ASP A 228 7.83 27.31 -8.77
CA ASP A 228 8.88 28.16 -9.34
C ASP A 228 9.28 27.64 -10.74
N PRO A 229 8.98 28.38 -11.83
CA PRO A 229 9.31 27.94 -13.19
C PRO A 229 10.82 27.76 -13.44
N ASN A 230 11.68 28.30 -12.57
CA ASN A 230 13.14 28.15 -12.68
C ASN A 230 13.69 27.00 -11.82
N ALA A 231 12.87 26.39 -10.97
CA ALA A 231 13.31 25.31 -10.09
C ALA A 231 13.44 23.98 -10.83
N GLY A 232 12.94 23.84 -12.05
CA GLY A 232 13.05 22.59 -12.82
C GLY A 232 12.37 21.41 -12.12
N VAL A 233 11.23 21.64 -11.46
CA VAL A 233 10.41 20.62 -10.80
C VAL A 233 9.02 20.65 -11.43
N THR A 234 8.49 19.50 -11.81
CA THR A 234 7.12 19.42 -12.33
C THR A 234 6.09 19.40 -11.21
N ALA A 235 4.86 19.80 -11.50
CA ALA A 235 3.73 19.34 -10.70
C ALA A 235 3.65 17.79 -10.77
N PRO A 236 2.99 17.11 -9.81
CA PRO A 236 2.78 15.67 -9.87
C PRO A 236 2.08 15.24 -11.17
N ILE A 237 2.72 14.35 -11.93
CA ILE A 237 2.23 13.77 -13.18
C ILE A 237 1.56 12.44 -12.84
N PRO A 238 0.30 12.22 -13.25
CA PRO A 238 -0.38 10.97 -12.95
C PRO A 238 0.22 9.80 -13.73
N THR A 239 -0.01 8.61 -13.20
CA THR A 239 0.32 7.33 -13.84
C THR A 239 -0.90 6.40 -13.82
N ASN A 240 -0.81 5.29 -14.52
CA ASN A 240 -1.73 4.16 -14.34
C ASN A 240 -1.23 3.12 -13.31
N LEU A 241 -0.13 3.42 -12.61
CA LEU A 241 0.61 2.52 -11.73
C LEU A 241 0.18 2.67 -10.27
N PHE A 242 0.10 1.53 -9.59
CA PHE A 242 -0.06 1.40 -8.15
C PHE A 242 1.02 0.47 -7.59
N LEU A 243 1.54 0.82 -6.41
CA LEU A 243 2.40 -0.06 -5.62
C LEU A 243 1.66 -0.57 -4.39
N TRP A 244 1.95 -1.79 -3.96
CA TRP A 244 1.39 -2.35 -2.74
C TRP A 244 2.44 -2.41 -1.63
N PHE A 245 2.24 -1.61 -0.59
CA PHE A 245 3.08 -1.67 0.60
C PHE A 245 2.33 -1.20 1.83
N GLN A 246 2.86 -1.61 2.99
CA GLN A 246 2.58 -0.96 4.27
C GLN A 246 3.78 -0.12 4.69
N THR A 247 3.51 0.93 5.46
CA THR A 247 4.56 1.73 6.07
C THR A 247 5.02 1.08 7.37
N LEU A 248 6.31 1.17 7.66
CA LEU A 248 6.93 0.78 8.91
C LEU A 248 7.68 1.98 9.47
N ALA A 249 7.77 2.05 10.79
CA ALA A 249 8.65 3.02 11.44
C ALA A 249 10.08 2.88 10.90
N GLY A 250 10.70 4.01 10.55
CA GLY A 250 12.11 4.06 10.19
C GLY A 250 13.01 3.70 11.37
N THR A 251 14.32 3.54 11.13
CA THR A 251 15.31 3.22 12.18
C THR A 251 15.62 4.38 13.13
N SER A 252 14.90 5.50 13.05
CA SER A 252 15.01 6.65 13.94
C SER A 252 14.00 6.53 15.08
N ASP A 253 14.48 6.57 16.33
CA ASP A 253 13.72 6.40 17.58
C ASP A 253 12.57 7.40 17.82
N ASP A 254 12.33 8.32 16.90
CA ASP A 254 11.26 9.31 16.95
C ASP A 254 10.18 8.94 15.91
N CYS A 255 9.16 8.19 16.32
CA CYS A 255 7.94 8.02 15.53
C CYS A 255 7.01 9.21 15.85
N PRO A 256 6.81 10.18 14.94
CA PRO A 256 5.87 11.27 15.17
C PRO A 256 4.44 10.71 15.17
N PRO A 257 3.51 11.32 15.94
CA PRO A 257 2.10 10.97 15.85
C PRO A 257 1.58 11.22 14.43
N ASP A 258 0.64 10.36 14.01
CA ASP A 258 -0.02 10.40 12.71
C ASP A 258 -0.75 11.75 12.51
N THR A 259 -0.14 12.65 11.77
CA THR A 259 -0.76 13.91 11.33
C THR A 259 -0.80 13.91 9.81
N ASP A 260 -1.78 13.22 9.26
CA ASP A 260 -2.06 13.17 7.82
C ASP A 260 -2.07 14.58 7.20
N GLN A 261 -1.29 14.75 6.12
CA GLN A 261 -1.29 15.97 5.32
C GLN A 261 -2.29 15.79 4.16
N PRO A 262 -3.41 16.52 4.12
CA PRO A 262 -4.40 16.35 3.06
C PRO A 262 -3.83 16.81 1.72
N TYR A 263 -3.72 15.88 0.76
CA TYR A 263 -3.46 16.19 -0.65
C TYR A 263 -4.75 16.03 -1.45
N THR A 264 -5.11 17.06 -2.21
CA THR A 264 -6.20 16.96 -3.20
C THR A 264 -5.56 16.86 -4.58
N ALA A 265 -5.72 15.72 -5.25
CA ALA A 265 -5.23 15.53 -6.61
C ALA A 265 -5.79 16.61 -7.56
N PRO A 266 -5.02 17.06 -8.57
CA PRO A 266 -5.53 17.99 -9.58
C PRO A 266 -6.72 17.35 -10.28
N ARG A 267 -7.82 18.09 -10.40
CA ARG A 267 -8.92 17.68 -11.29
C ARG A 267 -8.44 17.87 -12.73
N SER A 268 -8.57 16.83 -13.53
CA SER A 268 -8.39 16.85 -14.99
C SER A 268 -9.30 17.88 -15.65
#